data_AF-A0A813E2T6-F1
#
_entry.id   AF-A0A813E2T6-F1
#
_cell.length_a   1.000
_cell.length_b   1.000
_cell.length_c   1.000
_cell.angle_alpha   90.00
_cell.angle_beta   90.00
_cell.angle_gamma   90.00
#
_symmetry.space_group_name_H-M   'P 1'
#
loop_
_entity.id
_entity.type
_entity.pdbx_description
1 polymer ?
#
loop_
_entity_poly.entity_id
_entity_poly.type
_entity_poly.pdbx_seq_one_letter_code
_entity_poly.pdbx_strand_id
1 'polypeptide(L)'
;MGMECAAGEGMCYRPCGTYLHVTECPSLYCQWNTGSESCIPKAPDVPTYYWTATTIGATPMQQGKEVVDGTSPSVFPMSLAEFRLGAEGFRIQGILLENITKIEHLFLDLDKDIDGDLSPAEFGNLPKILNELTAAVTSERMKQETVMMSASERRLQGTKVSPEVCNARRPKQYYCSFDVSCKLDCVECGWKSATDRAFSTCVQPSADVCNADGGKVYCATDELCHPPGDCSTCVDRPLVDFSQHTCLALWWDPEPLPQWTNWVCRFRNKVGMPCRNDQDCIYGMRRCLTEQCMPFQPYNANQTCFTDLDCPHLGYYCPSDPTGGQNPYWVQYCRAQRSDGMTCKEDRECGPDMLCNTGEPQPRCRTLFSLDIGTPAAFDVFCQSGWRDVNSKCAPAARSKQVGRTCDDDSDCATTDETGRSGRCTCKDWWDADDSKFCAPVSGDYARHQEAQRNFLWFRATNCGSFWTEDECLRIFGNQASTLKLTVECETQKLSGGPYMPPADCGIDDPERFVDKCKQLAMIR
;
A
#
# COMPACT_ATOMS: atom_id res chain seq x y z
N MET A 1 7.68 -25.54 29.72
CA MET A 1 6.50 -26.43 29.80
C MET A 1 5.31 -25.64 29.28
N GLY A 2 4.79 -26.00 28.11
CA GLY A 2 3.48 -25.53 27.66
C GLY A 2 2.37 -26.38 28.28
N MET A 3 1.13 -25.94 28.16
CA MET A 3 -0.03 -26.81 28.33
C MET A 3 -0.33 -27.46 26.98
N GLU A 4 -0.48 -28.79 26.96
CA GLU A 4 -1.22 -29.45 25.90
C GLU A 4 -2.70 -29.09 26.07
N CYS A 5 -3.32 -28.55 25.02
CA CYS A 5 -4.76 -28.41 24.95
C CYS A 5 -5.42 -29.80 24.76
N ALA A 6 -6.75 -29.88 24.82
CA ALA A 6 -7.42 -31.18 24.75
C ALA A 6 -7.23 -31.84 23.38
N ALA A 7 -7.52 -33.14 23.31
CA ALA A 7 -7.24 -33.96 22.13
C ALA A 7 -7.96 -33.43 20.87
N GLY A 8 -7.19 -32.79 19.98
CA GLY A 8 -7.68 -32.17 18.73
C GLY A 8 -7.50 -30.65 18.64
N GLU A 9 -7.09 -29.97 19.71
CA GLU A 9 -7.08 -28.49 19.81
C GLU A 9 -5.74 -27.81 19.44
N GLY A 10 -4.71 -28.60 19.08
CA GLY A 10 -3.36 -28.08 18.77
C GLY A 10 -2.49 -27.86 20.01
N MET A 11 -1.32 -27.23 19.82
CA MET A 11 -0.35 -26.98 20.90
C MET A 11 -0.23 -25.49 21.20
N CYS A 12 -0.48 -25.10 22.46
CA CYS A 12 -0.15 -23.77 22.96
C CYS A 12 1.35 -23.71 23.34
N TYR A 13 2.16 -23.10 22.48
CA TYR A 13 3.56 -22.84 22.81
C TYR A 13 3.67 -21.77 23.90
N ARG A 14 4.46 -22.07 24.93
CA ARG A 14 5.09 -21.05 25.77
C ARG A 14 6.47 -20.78 25.18
N PRO A 15 6.84 -19.53 24.84
CA PRO A 15 8.18 -19.22 24.33
C PRO A 15 9.27 -19.78 25.26
N CYS A 16 10.35 -20.30 24.67
CA CYS A 16 11.45 -20.92 25.39
C CYS A 16 12.35 -19.86 26.07
N GLY A 17 11.85 -19.24 27.14
CA GLY A 17 12.65 -18.52 28.15
C GLY A 17 13.33 -17.22 27.71
N THR A 18 13.15 -16.77 26.47
CA THR A 18 13.68 -15.51 25.92
C THR A 18 12.59 -14.80 25.11
N TYR A 19 12.71 -13.47 25.00
CA TYR A 19 11.59 -12.56 24.76
C TYR A 19 11.28 -12.44 23.25
N LEU A 20 10.60 -13.46 22.71
CA LEU A 20 9.78 -13.26 21.51
C LEU A 20 8.63 -12.30 21.85
N HIS A 21 8.81 -11.02 21.55
CA HIS A 21 7.77 -9.99 21.64
C HIS A 21 6.87 -10.04 20.39
N VAL A 22 6.46 -11.25 20.02
CA VAL A 22 5.36 -11.45 19.09
C VAL A 22 4.08 -11.28 19.89
N THR A 23 3.45 -10.11 19.79
CA THR A 23 2.14 -9.79 20.37
C THR A 23 0.98 -10.53 19.69
N GLU A 24 1.27 -11.67 19.05
CA GLU A 24 0.37 -12.48 18.26
C GLU A 24 0.63 -13.94 18.62
N CYS A 25 -0.42 -14.72 18.86
CA CYS A 25 -0.25 -16.13 19.13
C CYS A 25 0.02 -16.91 17.83
N PRO A 26 0.91 -17.92 17.83
CA PRO A 26 1.27 -18.70 16.64
C PRO A 26 0.14 -19.63 16.14
N SER A 27 -1.08 -19.43 16.60
CA SER A 27 -2.26 -20.26 16.34
C SER A 27 -3.50 -19.37 16.30
N LEU A 28 -4.32 -19.52 15.26
CA LEU A 28 -5.62 -18.83 15.12
C LEU A 28 -6.63 -19.20 16.22
N TYR A 29 -6.34 -20.23 17.02
CA TYR A 29 -7.15 -20.68 18.15
C TYR A 29 -6.76 -20.02 19.48
N CYS A 30 -5.82 -19.07 19.48
CA CYS A 30 -5.34 -18.38 20.67
C CYS A 30 -5.26 -16.87 20.45
N GLN A 31 -5.45 -16.09 21.52
CA GLN A 31 -5.26 -14.64 21.52
C GLN A 31 -4.22 -14.25 22.58
N TRP A 32 -3.44 -13.20 22.29
CA TRP A 32 -2.43 -12.69 23.21
C TRP A 32 -3.11 -11.86 24.30
N ASN A 33 -2.93 -12.24 25.57
CA ASN A 33 -3.40 -11.43 26.69
C ASN A 33 -2.26 -10.53 27.20
N THR A 34 -2.43 -9.22 27.04
CA THR A 34 -1.48 -8.19 27.47
C THR A 34 -1.31 -8.12 28.99
N GLY A 35 -2.40 -8.28 29.74
CA GLY A 35 -2.39 -8.23 31.21
C GLY A 35 -1.79 -9.47 31.90
N SER A 36 -1.80 -10.64 31.24
CA SER A 36 -1.19 -11.88 31.75
C SER A 36 0.05 -12.34 30.98
N GLU A 37 0.54 -11.55 30.04
CA GLU A 37 1.71 -11.82 29.18
C GLU A 37 1.74 -13.26 28.62
N SER A 38 0.59 -13.73 28.13
CA SER A 38 0.43 -15.13 27.71
C SER A 38 -0.65 -15.33 26.66
N CYS A 39 -0.42 -16.29 25.77
CA CYS A 39 -1.45 -16.82 24.88
C CYS A 39 -2.51 -17.56 25.69
N ILE A 40 -3.74 -17.05 25.63
CA ILE A 40 -4.93 -17.72 26.16
C ILE A 40 -5.73 -18.31 24.98
N PRO A 41 -6.55 -19.36 25.21
CA PRO A 41 -7.48 -19.82 24.18
C PRO A 41 -8.35 -18.66 23.68
N LYS A 42 -8.45 -18.51 22.36
CA LYS A 42 -9.34 -17.53 21.76
C LYS A 42 -10.76 -17.87 22.19
N ALA A 43 -11.57 -16.87 22.53
CA ALA A 43 -12.99 -17.11 22.80
C ALA A 43 -13.62 -17.86 21.60
N PRO A 44 -14.44 -18.90 21.82
CA PRO A 44 -15.08 -19.62 20.73
C PRO A 44 -15.96 -18.65 19.93
N ASP A 45 -15.89 -18.69 18.60
CA ASP A 45 -16.53 -17.69 17.72
C ASP A 45 -17.99 -17.44 18.12
N VAL A 46 -18.20 -16.30 18.80
CA VAL A 46 -19.50 -15.89 19.33
C VAL A 46 -20.29 -15.27 18.18
N PRO A 47 -21.57 -15.61 17.99
CA PRO A 47 -22.40 -14.94 16.98
C PRO A 47 -22.39 -13.42 17.18
N THR A 48 -21.82 -12.70 16.20
CA THR A 48 -21.71 -11.24 16.25
C THR A 48 -23.10 -10.60 16.32
N TYR A 49 -23.32 -9.75 17.32
CA TYR A 49 -24.54 -8.95 17.38
C TYR A 49 -24.40 -7.74 16.45
N TYR A 50 -25.01 -7.82 15.26
CA TYR A 50 -25.04 -6.71 14.31
C TYR A 50 -25.93 -5.58 14.85
N TRP A 51 -25.41 -4.36 14.92
CA TRP A 51 -26.13 -3.21 15.48
C TRP A 51 -27.34 -2.80 14.62
N THR A 52 -27.39 -3.27 13.37
CA THR A 52 -28.55 -3.15 12.47
C THR A 52 -29.79 -3.92 12.97
N ALA A 53 -29.65 -4.81 13.95
CA ALA A 53 -30.77 -5.49 14.62
C ALA A 53 -31.53 -4.60 15.64
N THR A 54 -31.07 -3.36 15.88
CA THR A 54 -31.74 -2.40 16.77
C THR A 54 -33.09 -1.91 16.22
N THR A 55 -33.95 -1.43 17.12
CA THR A 55 -35.29 -0.94 16.82
C THR A 55 -35.24 0.29 15.91
N ILE A 56 -35.79 0.16 14.70
CA ILE A 56 -35.90 1.27 13.74
C ILE A 56 -36.73 2.41 14.34
N GLY A 57 -36.12 3.58 14.47
CA GLY A 57 -36.76 4.79 15.00
C GLY A 57 -36.61 5.02 16.50
N ALA A 58 -35.90 4.14 17.22
CA ALA A 58 -35.46 4.41 18.58
C ALA A 58 -34.45 5.59 18.62
N THR A 59 -34.30 6.23 19.78
CA THR A 59 -33.28 7.27 19.96
C THR A 59 -31.87 6.67 19.95
N PRO A 60 -30.80 7.42 19.61
CA PRO A 60 -29.44 6.86 19.55
C PRO A 60 -28.96 6.28 20.90
N MET A 61 -29.42 6.87 22.01
CA MET A 61 -29.25 6.35 23.37
C MET A 61 -29.94 4.98 23.57
N GLN A 62 -31.16 4.81 23.04
CA GLN A 62 -31.88 3.54 23.11
C GLN A 62 -31.26 2.48 22.20
N GLN A 63 -30.89 2.83 20.96
CA GLN A 63 -30.20 1.92 20.04
C GLN A 63 -28.87 1.44 20.63
N GLY A 64 -28.06 2.36 21.18
CA GLY A 64 -26.82 1.98 21.85
C GLY A 64 -27.05 1.08 23.05
N LYS A 65 -28.13 1.27 23.81
CA LYS A 65 -28.49 0.36 24.90
C LYS A 65 -28.91 -1.01 24.37
N GLU A 66 -29.71 -1.09 23.32
CA GLU A 66 -30.07 -2.36 22.68
C GLU A 66 -28.83 -3.11 22.13
N VAL A 67 -27.83 -2.39 21.62
CA VAL A 67 -26.52 -2.97 21.24
C VAL A 67 -25.79 -3.55 22.45
N VAL A 68 -25.69 -2.80 23.56
CA VAL A 68 -25.02 -3.27 24.78
C VAL A 68 -25.76 -4.47 25.39
N ASP A 69 -27.09 -4.40 25.50
CA ASP A 69 -27.94 -5.46 26.05
C ASP A 69 -27.98 -6.71 25.13
N GLY A 70 -27.77 -6.55 23.82
CA GLY A 70 -27.74 -7.62 22.81
C GLY A 70 -26.37 -8.26 22.58
N THR A 71 -25.28 -7.59 22.96
CA THR A 71 -23.92 -8.11 22.82
C THR A 71 -23.61 -9.10 23.95
N SER A 72 -23.27 -10.34 23.61
CA SER A 72 -22.95 -11.36 24.61
C SER A 72 -21.70 -10.97 25.43
N PRO A 73 -21.70 -11.17 26.76
CA PRO A 73 -20.50 -10.97 27.60
C PRO A 73 -19.28 -11.80 27.17
N SER A 74 -19.48 -12.86 26.37
CA SER A 74 -18.41 -13.70 25.83
C SER A 74 -17.67 -13.08 24.64
N VAL A 75 -18.10 -11.92 24.13
CA VAL A 75 -17.40 -11.16 23.06
C VAL A 75 -16.26 -10.29 23.64
N PHE A 76 -16.12 -10.20 24.96
CA PHE A 76 -15.12 -9.37 25.61
C PHE A 76 -13.91 -10.21 26.10
N PRO A 77 -12.66 -9.72 25.98
CA PRO A 77 -12.24 -8.42 25.41
C PRO A 77 -12.55 -8.32 23.91
N MET A 78 -13.14 -7.21 23.49
CA MET A 78 -13.65 -7.03 22.11
C MET A 78 -12.65 -6.22 21.29
N SER A 79 -12.13 -6.81 20.22
CA SER A 79 -11.17 -6.16 19.34
C SER A 79 -11.81 -5.14 18.38
N LEU A 80 -11.01 -4.23 17.83
CA LEU A 80 -11.44 -3.28 16.78
C LEU A 80 -12.06 -3.99 15.56
N ALA A 81 -11.60 -5.19 15.22
CA ALA A 81 -12.13 -5.97 14.09
C ALA A 81 -13.57 -6.44 14.36
N GLU A 82 -13.84 -6.97 15.55
CA GLU A 82 -15.17 -7.43 15.98
C GLU A 82 -16.13 -6.26 16.19
N PHE A 83 -15.63 -5.15 16.77
CA PHE A 83 -16.37 -3.90 16.91
C PHE A 83 -16.82 -3.35 15.55
N ARG A 84 -15.92 -3.32 14.55
CA ARG A 84 -16.23 -2.89 13.18
C ARG A 84 -17.28 -3.80 12.52
N LEU A 85 -17.14 -5.12 12.67
CA LEU A 85 -18.09 -6.09 12.11
C LEU A 85 -19.49 -5.94 12.73
N GLY A 86 -19.58 -5.69 14.03
CA GLY A 86 -20.85 -5.40 14.71
C GLY A 86 -21.50 -4.09 14.26
N ALA A 87 -20.69 -3.04 14.05
CA ALA A 87 -21.16 -1.71 13.65
C ALA A 87 -21.49 -1.56 12.16
N GLU A 88 -21.18 -2.55 11.32
CA GLU A 88 -21.35 -2.48 9.87
C GLU A 88 -22.80 -2.16 9.46
N GLY A 89 -22.96 -1.13 8.62
CA GLY A 89 -24.27 -0.67 8.13
C GLY A 89 -25.16 0.03 9.17
N PHE A 90 -24.69 0.24 10.41
CA PHE A 90 -25.46 0.93 11.47
C PHE A 90 -25.81 2.38 11.07
N ARG A 91 -27.00 2.84 11.49
CA ARG A 91 -27.54 4.16 11.14
C ARG A 91 -28.08 4.92 12.35
N ILE A 92 -27.57 6.13 12.55
CA ILE A 92 -28.10 7.09 13.52
C ILE A 92 -29.08 8.01 12.79
N GLN A 93 -30.36 7.96 13.15
CA GLN A 93 -31.45 8.75 12.53
C GLN A 93 -31.50 8.67 10.98
N GLY A 94 -31.06 7.54 10.41
CA GLY A 94 -31.02 7.28 8.96
C GLY A 94 -29.67 7.57 8.28
N ILE A 95 -28.78 8.37 8.89
CA ILE A 95 -27.41 8.59 8.40
C ILE A 95 -26.53 7.43 8.84
N LEU A 96 -25.72 6.89 7.92
CA LEU A 96 -24.81 5.78 8.19
C LEU A 96 -23.67 6.22 9.12
N LEU A 97 -23.30 5.39 10.09
CA LEU A 97 -22.37 5.75 11.18
C LEU A 97 -21.03 6.30 10.65
N GLU A 98 -20.47 5.64 9.63
CA GLU A 98 -19.20 5.99 8.97
C GLU A 98 -19.21 7.38 8.30
N ASN A 99 -20.40 7.88 7.93
CA ASN A 99 -20.56 9.24 7.39
C ASN A 99 -20.59 10.32 8.48
N ILE A 100 -20.67 9.92 9.76
CA ILE A 100 -20.73 10.82 10.92
C ILE A 100 -19.38 10.82 11.65
N THR A 101 -18.81 9.63 11.86
CA THR A 101 -17.50 9.45 12.48
C THR A 101 -16.83 8.18 11.96
N LYS A 102 -15.50 8.11 12.07
CA LYS A 102 -14.74 6.88 11.78
C LYS A 102 -14.95 5.85 12.89
N ILE A 103 -15.09 4.58 12.53
CA ILE A 103 -15.27 3.48 13.50
C ILE A 103 -14.07 3.39 14.46
N GLU A 104 -12.86 3.64 13.96
CA GLU A 104 -11.64 3.67 14.77
C GLU A 104 -11.67 4.78 15.83
N HIS A 105 -12.26 5.94 15.52
CA HIS A 105 -12.39 7.02 16.49
C HIS A 105 -13.44 6.65 17.56
N LEU A 106 -14.56 6.04 17.16
CA LEU A 106 -15.57 5.58 18.11
C LEU A 106 -15.04 4.48 19.06
N PHE A 107 -14.16 3.61 18.56
CA PHE A 107 -13.46 2.61 19.36
C PHE A 107 -12.52 3.27 20.38
N LEU A 108 -11.66 4.20 19.93
CA LEU A 108 -10.75 4.97 20.81
C LEU A 108 -11.49 5.88 21.81
N ASP A 109 -12.71 6.31 21.49
CA ASP A 109 -13.57 7.05 22.43
C ASP A 109 -14.21 6.13 23.48
N LEU A 110 -14.24 4.80 23.27
CA LEU A 110 -14.71 3.81 24.24
C LEU A 110 -13.58 3.25 25.09
N ASP A 111 -12.47 2.87 24.45
CA ASP A 111 -11.21 2.40 25.06
C ASP A 111 -10.63 3.51 25.96
N LYS A 112 -10.66 3.30 27.29
CA LYS A 112 -10.30 4.32 28.29
C LYS A 112 -8.96 4.09 28.95
N ASP A 113 -8.47 2.87 29.00
CA ASP A 113 -7.11 2.57 29.48
C ASP A 113 -6.08 2.39 28.35
N ILE A 114 -6.53 2.38 27.09
CA ILE A 114 -5.71 2.32 25.86
C ILE A 114 -4.95 0.99 25.79
N ASP A 115 -5.62 -0.12 26.17
CA ASP A 115 -5.06 -1.47 26.10
C ASP A 115 -5.22 -2.12 24.71
N GLY A 116 -6.07 -1.55 23.85
CA GLY A 116 -6.30 -1.95 22.46
C GLY A 116 -7.55 -2.80 22.24
N ASP A 117 -8.22 -3.23 23.30
CA ASP A 117 -9.50 -3.93 23.29
C ASP A 117 -10.59 -3.09 24.00
N LEU A 118 -11.83 -3.56 24.01
CA LEU A 118 -12.89 -3.01 24.87
C LEU A 118 -13.28 -3.99 25.96
N SER A 119 -13.37 -3.51 27.20
CA SER A 119 -14.03 -4.23 28.28
C SER A 119 -15.57 -4.07 28.24
N PRO A 120 -16.34 -4.92 28.93
CA PRO A 120 -17.79 -4.75 29.05
C PRO A 120 -18.20 -3.41 29.70
N ALA A 121 -17.34 -2.85 30.56
CA ALA A 121 -17.58 -1.58 31.24
C ALA A 121 -17.39 -0.39 30.30
N GLU A 122 -16.42 -0.46 29.40
CA GLU A 122 -16.14 0.57 28.41
C GLU A 122 -17.18 0.57 27.30
N PHE A 123 -17.47 -0.61 26.73
CA PHE A 123 -18.52 -0.77 25.73
C PHE A 123 -19.90 -0.32 26.27
N GLY A 124 -20.13 -0.45 27.58
CA GLY A 124 -21.30 0.10 28.26
C GLY A 124 -21.49 1.62 28.13
N ASN A 125 -20.46 2.37 27.69
CA ASN A 125 -20.56 3.82 27.40
C ASN A 125 -21.08 4.13 25.98
N LEU A 126 -21.18 3.14 25.08
CA LEU A 126 -21.69 3.30 23.71
C LEU A 126 -23.02 4.08 23.61
N PRO A 127 -24.04 3.86 24.48
CA PRO A 127 -25.29 4.64 24.45
C PRO A 127 -25.06 6.16 24.58
N LYS A 128 -24.09 6.55 25.40
CA LYS A 128 -23.75 7.95 25.65
C LYS A 128 -23.07 8.56 24.43
N ILE A 129 -22.09 7.87 23.83
CA ILE A 129 -21.34 8.40 22.68
C ILE A 129 -22.24 8.49 21.43
N LEU A 130 -23.07 7.46 21.16
CA LEU A 130 -24.05 7.53 20.08
C LEU A 130 -25.05 8.68 20.26
N ASN A 131 -25.40 9.02 21.50
CA ASN A 131 -26.22 10.19 21.79
C ASN A 131 -25.48 11.52 21.58
N GLU A 132 -24.19 11.61 21.92
CA GLU A 132 -23.35 12.79 21.66
C GLU A 132 -23.17 13.05 20.15
N LEU A 133 -23.06 11.99 19.33
CA LEU A 133 -23.04 12.08 17.86
C LEU A 133 -24.32 12.65 17.25
N THR A 134 -25.43 12.77 17.99
CA THR A 134 -26.68 13.38 17.49
C THR A 134 -26.47 14.84 17.02
N ALA A 135 -25.54 15.58 17.64
CA ALA A 135 -25.22 16.94 17.20
C ALA A 135 -24.49 16.95 15.84
N ALA A 136 -23.60 15.98 15.60
CA ALA A 136 -22.95 15.79 14.30
C ALA A 136 -23.96 15.37 13.22
N VAL A 137 -24.91 14.49 13.55
CA VAL A 137 -26.04 14.12 12.68
C VAL A 137 -26.84 15.34 12.24
N THR A 138 -27.16 16.27 13.13
CA THR A 138 -27.88 17.51 12.74
C THR A 138 -27.06 18.40 11.81
N SER A 139 -25.72 18.44 11.96
CA SER A 139 -24.83 19.19 11.07
C SER A 139 -24.77 18.58 9.67
N GLU A 140 -24.60 17.26 9.55
CA GLU A 140 -24.63 16.55 8.27
C GLU A 140 -26.00 16.65 7.58
N ARG A 141 -27.08 16.58 8.36
CA ARG A 141 -28.44 16.79 7.85
C ARG A 141 -28.64 18.21 7.31
N MET A 142 -28.13 19.24 7.99
CA MET A 142 -28.12 20.61 7.47
C MET A 142 -27.26 20.77 6.21
N LYS A 143 -26.12 20.07 6.08
CA LYS A 143 -25.34 20.06 4.83
C LYS A 143 -26.15 19.44 3.67
N GLN A 144 -26.78 18.28 3.89
CA GLN A 144 -27.65 17.64 2.91
C GLN A 144 -28.87 18.53 2.54
N GLU A 145 -29.51 19.14 3.53
CA GLU A 145 -30.63 20.07 3.32
C GLU A 145 -30.21 21.37 2.62
N THR A 146 -28.99 21.88 2.86
CA THR A 146 -28.47 23.07 2.14
C THR A 146 -28.21 22.76 0.67
N VAL A 147 -27.67 21.58 0.36
CA VAL A 147 -27.55 21.07 -1.02
C VAL A 147 -28.94 20.96 -1.66
N MET A 148 -29.94 20.43 -0.95
CA MET A 148 -31.33 20.36 -1.45
C MET A 148 -32.03 21.73 -1.58
N MET A 149 -31.76 22.70 -0.70
CA MET A 149 -32.34 24.05 -0.77
C MET A 149 -31.85 24.82 -2.00
N SER A 150 -30.56 24.71 -2.34
CA SER A 150 -30.00 25.32 -3.55
C SER A 150 -30.67 24.83 -4.85
N ALA A 151 -31.23 23.61 -4.84
CA ALA A 151 -32.01 23.03 -5.93
C ALA A 151 -33.51 23.40 -5.89
N SER A 152 -34.02 23.84 -4.73
CA SER A 152 -35.46 24.06 -4.48
C SER A 152 -35.93 25.47 -4.83
N GLU A 153 -35.08 26.50 -4.71
CA GLU A 153 -35.47 27.90 -5.03
C GLU A 153 -35.81 28.15 -6.51
N ARG A 154 -35.51 27.22 -7.43
CA ARG A 154 -35.92 27.34 -8.84
C ARG A 154 -37.35 26.87 -9.13
N ARG A 155 -38.13 26.44 -8.11
CA ARG A 155 -39.25 25.48 -8.31
C ARG A 155 -40.53 25.76 -7.52
N LEU A 156 -41.12 26.94 -7.68
CA LEU A 156 -42.50 27.20 -7.25
C LEU A 156 -43.35 27.91 -8.32
N GLN A 157 -43.88 27.13 -9.26
CA GLN A 157 -45.16 27.40 -9.92
C GLN A 157 -45.69 26.15 -10.65
N GLY A 158 -46.96 25.80 -10.40
CA GLY A 158 -47.76 24.93 -11.28
C GLY A 158 -47.80 23.43 -10.98
N THR A 159 -48.97 22.95 -10.53
CA THR A 159 -49.45 21.54 -10.53
C THR A 159 -48.62 20.46 -9.82
N LYS A 160 -49.23 19.82 -8.80
CA LYS A 160 -48.66 18.65 -8.09
C LYS A 160 -48.65 17.41 -8.99
N VAL A 161 -47.54 17.19 -9.70
CA VAL A 161 -47.18 15.89 -10.25
C VAL A 161 -46.29 15.18 -9.23
N SER A 162 -46.55 13.90 -8.96
CA SER A 162 -45.80 13.09 -7.99
C SER A 162 -45.59 11.65 -8.52
N PRO A 163 -44.68 10.85 -7.93
CA PRO A 163 -44.43 9.46 -8.34
C PRO A 163 -45.70 8.61 -8.38
N GLU A 164 -46.57 8.76 -7.40
CA GLU A 164 -47.84 8.02 -7.28
C GLU A 164 -48.80 8.39 -8.43
N VAL A 165 -48.87 9.68 -8.78
CA VAL A 165 -49.69 10.19 -9.89
C VAL A 165 -49.18 9.69 -11.23
N CYS A 166 -47.87 9.55 -11.42
CA CYS A 166 -47.29 9.00 -12.66
C CYS A 166 -47.46 7.48 -12.76
N ASN A 167 -47.24 6.74 -11.66
CA ASN A 167 -47.43 5.30 -11.59
C ASN A 167 -48.89 4.89 -11.83
N ALA A 168 -49.86 5.71 -11.41
CA ALA A 168 -51.29 5.46 -11.60
C ALA A 168 -51.78 5.65 -13.06
N ARG A 169 -50.99 6.25 -13.95
CA ARG A 169 -51.36 6.46 -15.36
C ARG A 169 -51.26 5.17 -16.17
N ARG A 170 -51.99 5.13 -17.30
CA ARG A 170 -52.03 4.02 -18.25
C ARG A 170 -51.73 4.57 -19.65
N PRO A 171 -50.64 4.15 -20.33
CA PRO A 171 -49.53 3.31 -19.83
C PRO A 171 -48.83 3.91 -18.60
N LYS A 172 -48.11 3.08 -17.84
CA LYS A 172 -47.36 3.49 -16.65
C LYS A 172 -46.33 4.57 -17.03
N GLN A 173 -46.24 5.63 -16.23
CA GLN A 173 -45.29 6.71 -16.41
C GLN A 173 -44.39 6.86 -15.17
N TYR A 174 -43.21 7.41 -15.37
CA TYR A 174 -42.20 7.67 -14.34
C TYR A 174 -42.16 9.16 -14.00
N TYR A 175 -41.97 9.50 -12.72
CA TYR A 175 -41.86 10.89 -12.29
C TYR A 175 -40.47 11.46 -12.54
N CYS A 176 -40.39 12.48 -13.40
CA CYS A 176 -39.17 13.21 -13.66
C CYS A 176 -38.96 14.31 -12.63
N SER A 177 -38.05 14.05 -11.69
CA SER A 177 -37.66 14.99 -10.65
C SER A 177 -36.83 16.19 -11.17
N PHE A 178 -36.62 16.34 -12.49
CA PHE A 178 -35.96 17.52 -13.11
C PHE A 178 -36.94 18.58 -13.64
N ASP A 179 -38.06 18.18 -14.24
CA ASP A 179 -39.08 19.12 -14.78
C ASP A 179 -40.46 19.04 -14.09
N VAL A 180 -40.63 18.16 -13.09
CA VAL A 180 -41.91 17.93 -12.38
C VAL A 180 -43.01 17.40 -13.32
N SER A 181 -42.64 16.52 -14.26
CA SER A 181 -43.59 15.88 -15.18
C SER A 181 -43.58 14.34 -15.09
N CYS A 182 -44.61 13.72 -15.67
CA CYS A 182 -44.64 12.27 -15.88
C CYS A 182 -44.11 11.94 -17.28
N LYS A 183 -43.07 11.13 -17.37
CA LYS A 183 -42.48 10.66 -18.64
C LYS A 183 -42.86 9.21 -18.91
N LEU A 184 -42.96 8.85 -20.19
CA LEU A 184 -43.07 7.45 -20.63
C LEU A 184 -41.73 6.72 -20.46
N ASP A 185 -40.64 7.40 -20.81
CA ASP A 185 -39.27 6.93 -20.68
C ASP A 185 -38.44 7.96 -19.89
N CYS A 186 -37.61 7.51 -18.95
CA CYS A 186 -36.76 8.40 -18.17
C CYS A 186 -35.63 9.03 -18.99
N VAL A 187 -35.31 8.52 -20.19
CA VAL A 187 -34.38 9.17 -21.14
C VAL A 187 -34.81 10.64 -21.44
N GLU A 188 -36.10 10.96 -21.35
CA GLU A 188 -36.60 12.35 -21.48
C GLU A 188 -36.35 13.24 -20.23
N CYS A 189 -35.76 12.71 -19.16
CA CYS A 189 -35.52 13.40 -17.87
C CYS A 189 -34.08 13.92 -17.71
N GLY A 190 -33.38 14.18 -18.82
CA GLY A 190 -32.00 14.68 -18.82
C GLY A 190 -31.03 13.66 -18.21
N TRP A 191 -30.19 14.11 -17.26
CA TRP A 191 -29.20 13.25 -16.59
C TRP A 191 -29.78 12.16 -15.68
N LYS A 192 -31.11 12.17 -15.44
CA LYS A 192 -31.81 11.12 -14.69
C LYS A 192 -32.48 10.13 -15.63
N SER A 193 -31.69 9.51 -16.51
CA SER A 193 -32.20 8.71 -17.62
C SER A 193 -32.61 7.27 -17.26
N ALA A 194 -32.28 6.77 -16.06
CA ALA A 194 -32.65 5.43 -15.61
C ALA A 194 -34.02 5.39 -14.91
N THR A 195 -34.73 4.27 -15.05
CA THR A 195 -36.01 4.06 -14.38
C THR A 195 -35.84 3.31 -13.06
N ASP A 196 -36.27 3.91 -11.95
CA ASP A 196 -36.51 3.19 -10.71
C ASP A 196 -37.93 2.62 -10.76
N ARG A 197 -38.03 1.30 -10.97
CA ARG A 197 -39.31 0.61 -11.12
C ARG A 197 -40.08 0.46 -9.80
N ALA A 198 -39.37 0.45 -8.67
CA ALA A 198 -39.96 0.31 -7.33
C ALA A 198 -40.66 1.61 -6.92
N PHE A 199 -39.99 2.75 -7.07
CA PHE A 199 -40.54 4.07 -6.71
C PHE A 199 -41.23 4.78 -7.88
N SER A 200 -41.13 4.26 -9.10
CA SER A 200 -41.70 4.86 -10.33
C SER A 200 -41.17 6.27 -10.60
N THR A 201 -39.88 6.46 -10.37
CA THR A 201 -39.15 7.72 -10.50
C THR A 201 -38.04 7.61 -11.53
N CYS A 202 -37.65 8.74 -12.10
CA CYS A 202 -36.44 8.87 -12.90
C CYS A 202 -35.26 9.24 -12.00
N VAL A 203 -34.19 8.45 -12.08
CA VAL A 203 -33.00 8.50 -11.23
C VAL A 203 -31.72 8.54 -12.07
N GLN A 204 -30.60 8.91 -11.45
CA GLN A 204 -29.30 8.87 -12.13
C GLN A 204 -28.93 7.41 -12.43
N PRO A 205 -28.46 7.09 -13.65
CA PRO A 205 -27.90 5.78 -13.96
C PRO A 205 -26.71 5.43 -13.06
N SER A 206 -26.66 4.17 -12.66
CA SER A 206 -25.54 3.52 -11.97
C SER A 206 -25.63 2.01 -12.23
N ALA A 207 -24.57 1.25 -11.93
CA ALA A 207 -24.56 -0.20 -12.11
C ALA A 207 -25.80 -0.89 -11.51
N ASP A 208 -26.07 -0.65 -10.22
CA ASP A 208 -27.21 -1.27 -9.51
C ASP A 208 -28.56 -0.86 -10.09
N VAL A 209 -28.72 0.43 -10.44
CA VAL A 209 -29.96 0.98 -10.98
C VAL A 209 -30.23 0.46 -12.39
N CYS A 210 -29.21 0.39 -13.25
CA CYS A 210 -29.33 -0.17 -14.59
C CYS A 210 -29.67 -1.67 -14.52
N ASN A 211 -29.01 -2.42 -13.64
CA ASN A 211 -29.31 -3.84 -13.44
C ASN A 211 -30.76 -4.05 -12.94
N ALA A 212 -31.22 -3.21 -12.00
CA ALA A 212 -32.61 -3.21 -11.53
C ALA A 212 -33.63 -2.83 -12.64
N ASP A 213 -33.23 -2.00 -13.61
CA ASP A 213 -34.03 -1.66 -14.81
C ASP A 213 -34.02 -2.75 -15.90
N GLY A 214 -34.17 -4.01 -15.48
CA GLY A 214 -34.32 -5.16 -16.38
C GLY A 214 -33.02 -5.73 -16.91
N GLY A 215 -31.95 -5.72 -16.11
CA GLY A 215 -30.65 -6.31 -16.44
C GLY A 215 -29.78 -5.47 -17.37
N LYS A 216 -30.07 -4.16 -17.50
CA LYS A 216 -29.26 -3.23 -18.29
C LYS A 216 -27.88 -3.05 -17.67
N VAL A 217 -26.92 -2.62 -18.49
CA VAL A 217 -25.53 -2.39 -18.08
C VAL A 217 -25.22 -0.90 -18.06
N TYR A 218 -24.46 -0.44 -17.07
CA TYR A 218 -24.13 0.98 -16.89
C TYR A 218 -22.91 1.39 -17.72
N CYS A 219 -23.03 2.43 -18.55
CA CYS A 219 -21.92 3.02 -19.27
C CYS A 219 -21.36 4.24 -18.52
N ALA A 220 -20.16 4.12 -17.99
CA ALA A 220 -19.50 5.24 -17.29
C ALA A 220 -18.94 6.34 -18.22
N THR A 221 -19.04 6.20 -19.55
CA THR A 221 -18.56 7.23 -20.51
C THR A 221 -19.65 8.23 -20.91
N ASP A 222 -20.90 7.77 -21.08
CA ASP A 222 -22.05 8.63 -21.39
C ASP A 222 -23.04 8.78 -20.23
N GLU A 223 -22.78 8.09 -19.12
CA GLU A 223 -23.62 8.02 -17.92
C GLU A 223 -25.02 7.44 -18.18
N LEU A 224 -25.19 6.50 -19.13
CA LEU A 224 -26.47 5.88 -19.49
C LEU A 224 -26.56 4.38 -19.15
N CYS A 225 -27.78 3.83 -19.16
CA CYS A 225 -28.04 2.39 -19.10
C CYS A 225 -28.22 1.80 -20.52
N HIS A 226 -27.33 0.91 -20.94
CA HIS A 226 -27.38 0.22 -22.23
C HIS A 226 -28.11 -1.14 -22.14
N PRO A 227 -28.54 -1.74 -23.26
CA PRO A 227 -29.31 -2.98 -23.23
C PRO A 227 -28.59 -4.14 -22.53
N PRO A 228 -29.32 -5.14 -21.98
CA PRO A 228 -28.71 -6.25 -21.26
C PRO A 228 -27.67 -7.01 -22.10
N GLY A 229 -26.42 -7.03 -21.63
CA GLY A 229 -25.32 -7.71 -22.32
C GLY A 229 -24.80 -6.98 -23.57
N ASP A 230 -25.19 -5.72 -23.80
CA ASP A 230 -24.73 -4.91 -24.94
C ASP A 230 -24.11 -3.59 -24.47
N CYS A 231 -22.79 -3.49 -24.58
CA CYS A 231 -22.04 -2.24 -24.41
C CYS A 231 -21.54 -1.66 -25.74
N SER A 232 -21.93 -2.21 -26.91
CA SER A 232 -21.37 -1.83 -28.23
C SER A 232 -21.52 -0.35 -28.59
N THR A 233 -22.48 0.34 -27.98
CA THR A 233 -22.76 1.76 -28.15
C THR A 233 -22.14 2.66 -27.08
N CYS A 234 -21.52 2.08 -26.04
CA CYS A 234 -20.82 2.81 -24.98
C CYS A 234 -19.40 3.18 -25.43
N VAL A 235 -19.14 4.48 -25.57
CA VAL A 235 -17.87 5.01 -26.13
C VAL A 235 -16.67 4.54 -25.29
N ASP A 236 -15.65 4.04 -25.99
CA ASP A 236 -14.41 3.43 -25.47
C ASP A 236 -14.58 2.21 -24.54
N ARG A 237 -15.80 1.72 -24.33
CA ARG A 237 -16.13 0.64 -23.39
C ARG A 237 -17.15 -0.38 -23.92
N PRO A 238 -16.80 -1.20 -24.94
CA PRO A 238 -17.73 -2.13 -25.55
C PRO A 238 -17.82 -3.51 -24.86
N LEU A 239 -17.06 -3.73 -23.77
CA LEU A 239 -17.05 -4.99 -23.04
C LEU A 239 -18.03 -4.92 -21.86
N VAL A 240 -18.72 -6.02 -21.55
CA VAL A 240 -19.65 -6.12 -20.41
C VAL A 240 -18.99 -6.82 -19.24
N ASP A 241 -18.96 -6.18 -18.07
CA ASP A 241 -18.80 -6.90 -16.80
C ASP A 241 -20.17 -7.38 -16.31
N PHE A 242 -20.40 -8.69 -16.36
CA PHE A 242 -21.63 -9.30 -15.87
C PHE A 242 -21.73 -9.37 -14.33
N SER A 243 -20.60 -9.21 -13.63
CA SER A 243 -20.54 -9.23 -12.15
C SER A 243 -20.74 -7.84 -11.54
N GLN A 244 -20.27 -6.79 -12.23
CA GLN A 244 -20.41 -5.39 -11.81
C GLN A 244 -21.47 -4.62 -12.60
N HIS A 245 -22.18 -5.29 -13.52
CA HIS A 245 -23.24 -4.71 -14.37
C HIS A 245 -22.83 -3.40 -15.08
N THR A 246 -21.58 -3.32 -15.52
CA THR A 246 -20.96 -2.09 -16.03
C THR A 246 -20.20 -2.33 -17.33
N CYS A 247 -20.09 -1.30 -18.16
CA CYS A 247 -19.32 -1.33 -19.38
C CYS A 247 -17.82 -1.08 -19.09
N LEU A 248 -17.00 -2.08 -19.41
CA LEU A 248 -15.56 -2.06 -19.28
C LEU A 248 -14.90 -1.51 -20.55
N ALA A 249 -13.86 -0.73 -20.33
CA ALA A 249 -13.01 -0.21 -21.39
C ALA A 249 -12.30 -1.32 -22.16
N LEU A 250 -11.99 -1.06 -23.44
CA LEU A 250 -11.29 -2.00 -24.34
C LEU A 250 -9.97 -2.59 -23.79
N TRP A 251 -9.35 -1.96 -22.78
CA TRP A 251 -8.09 -2.41 -22.17
C TRP A 251 -8.24 -3.57 -21.16
N TRP A 252 -9.45 -4.09 -20.94
CA TRP A 252 -9.71 -5.26 -20.08
C TRP A 252 -9.55 -6.62 -20.79
N ASP A 253 -9.28 -6.64 -22.10
CA ASP A 253 -9.08 -7.86 -22.88
C ASP A 253 -7.74 -8.56 -22.52
N PRO A 254 -7.64 -9.91 -22.48
CA PRO A 254 -6.39 -10.61 -22.16
C PRO A 254 -5.27 -10.42 -23.20
N GLU A 255 -5.63 -10.11 -24.45
CA GLU A 255 -4.69 -9.86 -25.56
C GLU A 255 -4.77 -8.39 -26.00
N PRO A 256 -3.63 -7.71 -26.24
CA PRO A 256 -3.64 -6.30 -26.63
C PRO A 256 -4.19 -6.12 -28.05
N LEU A 257 -5.14 -5.19 -28.20
CA LEU A 257 -5.72 -4.87 -29.50
C LEU A 257 -4.67 -4.33 -30.49
N PRO A 258 -4.80 -4.62 -31.80
CA PRO A 258 -3.81 -4.21 -32.82
C PRO A 258 -3.59 -2.70 -32.96
N GLN A 259 -4.43 -1.86 -32.36
CA GLN A 259 -4.38 -0.41 -32.47
C GLN A 259 -3.73 0.21 -31.22
N TRP A 260 -2.57 0.84 -31.45
CA TRP A 260 -1.64 1.36 -30.43
C TRP A 260 -2.19 2.51 -29.58
N THR A 261 -3.24 3.20 -30.03
CA THR A 261 -3.82 4.38 -29.35
C THR A 261 -4.56 4.03 -28.06
N ASN A 262 -4.97 2.78 -27.88
CA ASN A 262 -5.90 2.37 -26.82
C ASN A 262 -5.21 1.62 -25.66
N TRP A 263 -3.87 1.66 -25.60
CA TRP A 263 -3.08 0.91 -24.62
C TRP A 263 -2.83 1.75 -23.36
N VAL A 264 -3.34 1.32 -22.21
CA VAL A 264 -3.11 1.98 -20.91
C VAL A 264 -2.10 1.20 -20.07
N CYS A 265 -1.12 1.89 -19.49
CA CYS A 265 -0.03 1.29 -18.71
C CYS A 265 -0.53 0.66 -17.39
N ARG A 266 -0.39 -0.67 -17.23
CA ARG A 266 -0.56 -1.33 -15.91
C ARG A 266 0.78 -1.57 -15.18
N PHE A 267 1.91 -1.64 -15.90
CA PHE A 267 3.25 -1.79 -15.31
C PHE A 267 4.31 -1.00 -16.11
N ARG A 268 4.90 0.05 -15.52
CA ARG A 268 5.80 1.01 -16.20
C ARG A 268 7.29 0.65 -16.15
N ASN A 269 7.70 -0.37 -15.39
CA ASN A 269 9.08 -0.65 -14.95
C ASN A 269 9.99 -1.26 -16.06
N LYS A 270 9.66 -1.03 -17.34
CA LYS A 270 10.23 -1.73 -18.50
C LYS A 270 11.30 -1.00 -19.33
N VAL A 271 11.72 0.22 -18.98
CA VAL A 271 12.79 0.91 -19.77
C VAL A 271 14.11 0.18 -19.57
N GLY A 272 14.84 -0.09 -20.65
CA GLY A 272 16.13 -0.81 -20.62
C GLY A 272 16.01 -2.32 -20.42
N MET A 273 14.81 -2.88 -20.30
CA MET A 273 14.64 -4.33 -20.19
C MET A 273 15.12 -5.04 -21.46
N PRO A 274 15.70 -6.25 -21.34
CA PRO A 274 15.87 -7.15 -22.46
C PRO A 274 14.54 -7.39 -23.19
N CYS A 275 14.58 -7.33 -24.50
CA CYS A 275 13.45 -7.63 -25.38
C CYS A 275 13.94 -8.37 -26.62
N ARG A 276 13.04 -9.13 -27.24
CA ARG A 276 13.29 -9.84 -28.49
C ARG A 276 12.44 -9.26 -29.63
N ASN A 277 11.26 -8.73 -29.28
CA ASN A 277 10.32 -8.09 -30.18
C ASN A 277 9.75 -6.82 -29.52
N ASP A 278 9.23 -5.88 -30.32
CA ASP A 278 8.52 -4.69 -29.84
C ASP A 278 7.35 -5.03 -28.88
N GLN A 279 6.78 -6.22 -29.03
CA GLN A 279 5.67 -6.75 -28.24
C GLN A 279 6.07 -7.07 -26.79
N ASP A 280 7.35 -7.39 -26.53
CA ASP A 280 7.84 -7.65 -25.16
C ASP A 280 7.87 -6.35 -24.34
N CYS A 281 8.01 -5.22 -25.04
CA CYS A 281 7.90 -3.86 -24.55
C CYS A 281 6.44 -3.39 -24.45
N ILE A 282 5.59 -4.22 -23.83
CA ILE A 282 4.16 -3.93 -23.57
C ILE A 282 3.98 -2.51 -23.00
N TYR A 283 2.92 -1.82 -23.46
CA TYR A 283 2.46 -0.47 -23.10
C TYR A 283 3.04 0.73 -23.89
N GLY A 284 2.51 0.94 -25.10
CA GLY A 284 1.98 2.22 -25.57
C GLY A 284 2.99 3.25 -26.10
N MET A 285 4.25 3.19 -25.68
CA MET A 285 5.28 4.16 -26.08
C MET A 285 6.70 3.56 -26.11
N ARG A 286 6.89 2.26 -26.42
CA ARG A 286 8.24 1.62 -26.40
C ARG A 286 8.44 0.65 -27.57
N ARG A 287 9.68 0.60 -28.07
CA ARG A 287 10.15 -0.23 -29.20
C ARG A 287 11.35 -1.06 -28.73
N CYS A 288 11.46 -2.30 -29.20
CA CYS A 288 12.65 -3.10 -29.01
C CYS A 288 13.73 -2.69 -30.02
N LEU A 289 14.87 -2.20 -29.52
CA LEU A 289 16.02 -1.83 -30.33
C LEU A 289 17.29 -2.35 -29.66
N THR A 290 18.18 -3.00 -30.43
CA THR A 290 19.41 -3.62 -29.89
C THR A 290 19.14 -4.51 -28.67
N GLU A 291 18.09 -5.33 -28.75
CA GLU A 291 17.60 -6.23 -27.68
C GLU A 291 17.20 -5.51 -26.37
N GLN A 292 16.97 -4.19 -26.39
CA GLN A 292 16.52 -3.39 -25.24
C GLN A 292 15.25 -2.58 -25.54
N CYS A 293 14.36 -2.47 -24.54
CA CYS A 293 13.16 -1.64 -24.64
C CYS A 293 13.51 -0.15 -24.58
N MET A 294 13.56 0.48 -25.74
CA MET A 294 13.75 1.91 -25.95
C MET A 294 12.41 2.65 -26.02
N PRO A 295 12.33 3.92 -25.61
CA PRO A 295 11.13 4.74 -25.79
C PRO A 295 10.88 5.12 -27.25
N PHE A 296 9.60 5.23 -27.63
CA PHE A 296 9.14 5.64 -28.96
C PHE A 296 9.35 7.14 -29.24
N GLN A 297 9.42 7.96 -28.19
CA GLN A 297 9.54 9.41 -28.34
C GLN A 297 10.98 9.89 -28.13
N PRO A 298 11.52 10.71 -29.06
CA PRO A 298 12.76 11.43 -28.79
C PRO A 298 12.58 12.35 -27.58
N TYR A 299 13.67 12.64 -26.85
CA TYR A 299 13.61 13.53 -25.70
C TYR A 299 13.00 14.89 -26.08
N ASN A 300 11.90 15.24 -25.41
CA ASN A 300 11.26 16.54 -25.49
C ASN A 300 11.53 17.30 -24.20
N ALA A 301 12.28 18.40 -24.27
CA ALA A 301 12.59 19.24 -23.11
C ALA A 301 11.36 19.90 -22.48
N ASN A 302 10.24 19.93 -23.21
CA ASN A 302 8.95 20.42 -22.74
C ASN A 302 8.01 19.28 -22.30
N GLN A 303 8.51 18.05 -22.12
CA GLN A 303 7.72 16.94 -21.60
C GLN A 303 7.40 17.18 -20.12
N THR A 304 6.12 17.42 -19.83
CA THR A 304 5.61 17.59 -18.47
C THR A 304 5.61 16.25 -17.73
N CYS A 305 5.84 16.29 -16.42
CA CYS A 305 5.83 15.13 -15.55
C CYS A 305 5.17 15.44 -14.20
N PHE A 306 4.80 14.42 -13.46
CA PHE A 306 4.43 14.51 -12.03
C PHE A 306 5.27 13.57 -11.17
N THR A 307 5.83 12.53 -11.79
CA THR A 307 6.67 11.50 -11.20
C THR A 307 7.83 11.20 -12.14
N ASP A 308 8.91 10.60 -11.62
CA ASP A 308 10.04 10.14 -12.43
C ASP A 308 9.60 9.11 -13.50
N LEU A 309 8.48 8.42 -13.28
CA LEU A 309 7.87 7.46 -14.18
C LEU A 309 7.21 8.08 -15.44
N ASP A 310 6.98 9.40 -15.45
CA ASP A 310 6.49 10.13 -16.62
C ASP A 310 7.61 10.51 -17.59
N CYS A 311 8.88 10.31 -17.19
CA CYS A 311 10.02 10.65 -18.02
C CYS A 311 10.37 9.54 -19.03
N PRO A 312 10.67 9.91 -20.29
CA PRO A 312 10.71 8.93 -21.38
C PRO A 312 11.92 7.98 -21.35
N HIS A 313 13.06 8.37 -20.80
CA HIS A 313 14.34 7.63 -20.92
C HIS A 313 14.96 7.31 -19.55
N LEU A 314 15.73 6.23 -19.47
CA LEU A 314 16.79 6.09 -18.46
C LEU A 314 17.74 7.29 -18.55
N GLY A 315 18.24 7.78 -17.42
CA GLY A 315 19.04 9.01 -17.40
C GLY A 315 18.20 10.30 -17.30
N TYR A 316 16.91 10.24 -16.97
CA TYR A 316 16.04 11.42 -16.79
C TYR A 316 15.14 11.28 -15.56
N TYR A 317 14.85 12.40 -14.90
CA TYR A 317 14.05 12.46 -13.68
C TYR A 317 13.05 13.63 -13.72
N CYS A 318 12.01 13.56 -12.89
CA CYS A 318 11.03 14.61 -12.68
C CYS A 318 11.38 15.40 -11.41
N PRO A 319 11.75 16.69 -11.52
CA PRO A 319 12.19 17.47 -10.37
C PRO A 319 11.04 17.75 -9.40
N SER A 320 11.31 17.64 -8.08
CA SER A 320 10.43 18.17 -7.02
C SER A 320 9.95 19.59 -7.35
N ASP A 321 8.67 19.88 -7.12
CA ASP A 321 8.16 21.24 -7.15
C ASP A 321 8.77 22.02 -5.95
N PRO A 322 9.62 23.04 -6.20
CA PRO A 322 10.25 23.82 -5.14
C PRO A 322 9.26 24.69 -4.35
N THR A 323 8.01 24.79 -4.81
CA THR A 323 6.91 25.52 -4.15
C THR A 323 5.98 24.61 -3.35
N GLY A 324 6.16 23.28 -3.41
CA GLY A 324 5.32 22.32 -2.68
C GLY A 324 3.83 22.39 -3.05
N GLY A 325 3.51 22.66 -4.32
CA GLY A 325 2.15 22.83 -4.84
C GLY A 325 1.57 24.22 -4.68
N GLN A 326 2.30 25.18 -4.09
CA GLN A 326 1.77 26.54 -3.83
C GLN A 326 1.66 27.40 -5.09
N ASN A 327 2.44 27.13 -6.14
CA ASN A 327 2.37 27.84 -7.40
C ASN A 327 1.60 27.02 -8.47
N PRO A 328 0.33 27.36 -8.78
CA PRO A 328 -0.46 26.62 -9.77
C PRO A 328 0.05 26.78 -11.22
N TYR A 329 1.02 27.67 -11.46
CA TYR A 329 1.70 27.82 -12.74
C TYR A 329 3.06 27.10 -12.80
N TRP A 330 3.47 26.43 -11.73
CA TRP A 330 4.69 25.62 -11.76
C TRP A 330 4.42 24.28 -12.45
N VAL A 331 5.01 24.11 -13.62
CA VAL A 331 4.95 22.86 -14.39
C VAL A 331 6.28 22.14 -14.25
N GLN A 332 6.26 20.92 -13.74
CA GLN A 332 7.44 20.06 -13.69
C GLN A 332 7.72 19.51 -15.10
N TYR A 333 8.98 19.55 -15.52
CA TYR A 333 9.46 19.03 -16.80
C TYR A 333 10.59 18.04 -16.57
N CYS A 334 10.62 16.96 -17.37
CA CYS A 334 11.67 15.95 -17.28
C CYS A 334 13.06 16.53 -17.56
N ARG A 335 14.01 16.28 -16.66
CA ARG A 335 15.39 16.76 -16.75
C ARG A 335 16.34 15.59 -16.91
N ALA A 336 17.43 15.79 -17.65
CA ALA A 336 18.52 14.82 -17.67
C ALA A 336 19.11 14.69 -16.26
N GLN A 337 19.39 13.45 -15.87
CA GLN A 337 20.20 13.12 -14.70
C GLN A 337 21.64 13.61 -14.93
N ARG A 338 22.29 13.95 -13.83
CA ARG A 338 23.58 14.66 -13.80
C ARG A 338 24.73 13.66 -13.74
N SER A 339 25.86 14.04 -14.36
CA SER A 339 27.09 13.24 -14.35
C SER A 339 27.90 13.45 -13.07
N ASP A 340 28.94 12.63 -12.88
CA ASP A 340 29.87 12.77 -11.75
C ASP A 340 30.40 14.21 -11.61
N GLY A 341 30.56 14.64 -10.36
CA GLY A 341 31.08 15.96 -9.98
C GLY A 341 30.11 17.13 -10.19
N MET A 342 28.99 16.95 -10.89
CA MET A 342 27.92 17.96 -10.95
C MET A 342 27.19 18.07 -9.61
N THR A 343 26.72 19.27 -9.25
CA THR A 343 25.94 19.46 -8.02
C THR A 343 24.61 18.71 -8.07
N CYS A 344 24.06 18.34 -6.92
CA CYS A 344 22.78 17.63 -6.79
C CYS A 344 22.02 18.04 -5.51
N LYS A 345 20.80 17.55 -5.35
CA LYS A 345 20.00 17.66 -4.11
C LYS A 345 19.45 16.33 -3.62
N GLU A 346 19.15 15.41 -4.54
CA GLU A 346 18.47 14.14 -4.30
C GLU A 346 19.14 13.07 -5.19
N ASP A 347 19.17 11.81 -4.77
CA ASP A 347 19.86 10.73 -5.50
C ASP A 347 19.35 10.55 -6.94
N ARG A 348 18.04 10.69 -7.15
CA ARG A 348 17.42 10.62 -8.48
C ARG A 348 17.86 11.72 -9.44
N GLU A 349 18.49 12.80 -8.96
CA GLU A 349 19.09 13.80 -9.85
C GLU A 349 20.38 13.28 -10.52
N CYS A 350 20.97 12.20 -10.01
CA CYS A 350 22.22 11.61 -10.49
C CYS A 350 21.96 10.43 -11.44
N GLY A 351 22.95 10.09 -12.28
CA GLY A 351 22.84 8.98 -13.21
C GLY A 351 22.78 7.60 -12.52
N PRO A 352 22.46 6.52 -13.26
CA PRO A 352 22.10 5.21 -12.70
C PRO A 352 23.14 4.52 -11.80
N ASP A 353 24.41 4.88 -11.91
CA ASP A 353 25.57 4.39 -11.15
C ASP A 353 26.11 5.37 -10.10
N MET A 354 25.37 6.45 -9.86
CA MET A 354 25.75 7.55 -8.98
C MET A 354 24.67 7.82 -7.94
N LEU A 355 25.09 8.31 -6.78
CA LEU A 355 24.20 8.86 -5.75
C LEU A 355 24.63 10.30 -5.42
N CYS A 356 23.76 11.05 -4.76
CA CYS A 356 24.02 12.43 -4.36
C CYS A 356 24.82 12.45 -3.05
N ASN A 357 26.12 12.72 -3.13
CA ASN A 357 26.98 12.79 -1.94
C ASN A 357 26.72 14.09 -1.17
N THR A 358 25.79 14.05 -0.22
CA THR A 358 25.46 15.16 0.68
C THR A 358 26.51 15.44 1.76
N GLY A 359 27.56 14.62 1.86
CA GLY A 359 28.69 14.82 2.78
C GLY A 359 29.69 15.88 2.31
N GLU A 360 29.66 16.25 1.03
CA GLU A 360 30.46 17.36 0.50
C GLU A 360 29.83 18.73 0.82
N PRO A 361 30.63 19.80 1.08
CA PRO A 361 30.11 21.15 1.34
C PRO A 361 29.21 21.72 0.23
N GLN A 362 29.33 21.17 -0.97
CA GLN A 362 28.37 21.31 -2.05
C GLN A 362 28.02 19.89 -2.50
N PRO A 363 26.80 19.38 -2.25
CA PRO A 363 26.43 18.03 -2.63
C PRO A 363 26.60 17.79 -4.13
N ARG A 364 27.22 16.67 -4.50
CA ARG A 364 27.55 16.32 -5.89
C ARG A 364 27.19 14.87 -6.21
N CYS A 365 26.80 14.61 -7.44
CA CYS A 365 26.67 13.24 -7.94
C CYS A 365 28.04 12.58 -7.93
N ARG A 366 28.12 11.40 -7.31
CA ARG A 366 29.34 10.60 -7.19
C ARG A 366 29.09 9.15 -7.55
N THR A 367 29.95 8.58 -8.38
CA THR A 367 29.93 7.15 -8.69
C THR A 367 30.23 6.34 -7.42
N LEU A 368 29.59 5.18 -7.28
CA LEU A 368 29.84 4.28 -6.14
C LEU A 368 31.32 3.82 -6.13
N PHE A 369 31.91 3.74 -4.94
CA PHE A 369 33.30 3.31 -4.67
C PHE A 369 34.37 4.12 -5.44
N SER A 370 34.17 5.42 -5.63
CA SER A 370 35.04 6.30 -6.42
C SER A 370 35.89 7.28 -5.60
N LEU A 371 35.46 7.67 -4.40
CA LEU A 371 36.09 8.74 -3.64
C LEU A 371 37.40 8.30 -2.96
N ASP A 372 38.42 9.15 -3.10
CA ASP A 372 39.74 9.00 -2.50
C ASP A 372 39.72 9.18 -0.97
N ILE A 373 40.74 8.64 -0.29
CA ILE A 373 40.94 8.81 1.15
C ILE A 373 41.09 10.30 1.50
N GLY A 374 40.39 10.72 2.55
CA GLY A 374 40.30 12.11 3.02
C GLY A 374 39.11 12.89 2.47
N THR A 375 38.43 12.41 1.42
CA THR A 375 37.27 13.10 0.82
C THR A 375 36.02 12.94 1.70
N PRO A 376 35.25 14.02 1.98
CA PRO A 376 33.97 13.92 2.69
C PRO A 376 32.92 13.07 1.95
N ALA A 377 32.21 12.20 2.67
CA ALA A 377 31.22 11.29 2.10
C ALA A 377 30.04 11.07 3.06
N ALA A 378 28.81 11.12 2.55
CA ALA A 378 27.60 10.85 3.33
C ALA A 378 27.44 9.38 3.73
N PHE A 379 27.94 8.46 2.89
CA PHE A 379 27.81 7.02 3.03
C PHE A 379 29.10 6.30 2.64
N ASP A 380 29.33 5.13 3.23
CA ASP A 380 30.55 4.34 3.01
C ASP A 380 30.71 3.85 1.56
N VAL A 381 29.58 3.63 0.88
CA VAL A 381 29.49 3.16 -0.50
C VAL A 381 30.10 4.14 -1.52
N PHE A 382 30.36 5.40 -1.17
CA PHE A 382 31.07 6.34 -2.05
C PHE A 382 32.59 6.13 -2.05
N CYS A 383 33.16 5.60 -0.97
CA CYS A 383 34.60 5.52 -0.77
C CYS A 383 35.19 4.30 -1.50
N GLN A 384 36.37 4.45 -2.13
CA GLN A 384 37.04 3.34 -2.83
C GLN A 384 37.30 2.11 -1.95
N SER A 385 37.46 2.34 -0.64
CA SER A 385 37.68 1.36 0.42
C SER A 385 36.40 0.81 1.07
N GLY A 386 35.22 1.32 0.70
CA GLY A 386 33.96 1.03 1.39
C GLY A 386 33.93 1.50 2.85
N TRP A 387 34.76 2.48 3.25
CA TRP A 387 34.86 2.93 4.64
C TRP A 387 35.08 4.44 4.78
N ARG A 388 34.50 5.01 5.84
CA ARG A 388 34.71 6.39 6.31
C ARG A 388 35.20 6.40 7.75
N ASP A 389 35.93 7.44 8.13
CA ASP A 389 36.31 7.72 9.51
C ASP A 389 35.13 8.25 10.34
N VAL A 390 35.36 8.50 11.64
CA VAL A 390 34.36 9.10 12.54
C VAL A 390 33.93 10.52 12.12
N ASN A 391 34.73 11.20 11.29
CA ASN A 391 34.48 12.54 10.77
C ASN A 391 33.77 12.53 9.40
N SER A 392 33.23 11.39 8.97
CA SER A 392 32.56 11.21 7.66
C SER A 392 33.45 11.48 6.44
N LYS A 393 34.76 11.25 6.54
CA LYS A 393 35.70 11.27 5.41
C LYS A 393 36.10 9.86 5.03
N CYS A 394 36.26 9.59 3.73
CA CYS A 394 36.75 8.30 3.25
C CYS A 394 38.10 7.95 3.88
N ALA A 395 38.25 6.70 4.32
CA ALA A 395 39.39 6.23 5.11
C ALA A 395 39.86 4.86 4.61
N PRO A 396 41.08 4.40 4.96
CA PRO A 396 41.47 3.01 4.74
C PRO A 396 40.43 2.03 5.29
N ALA A 397 40.22 0.89 4.63
CA ALA A 397 39.23 -0.09 5.03
C ALA A 397 39.56 -0.67 6.43
N ALA A 398 38.77 -0.30 7.44
CA ALA A 398 38.92 -0.83 8.78
C ALA A 398 38.39 -2.27 8.89
N ARG A 399 38.91 -3.04 9.86
CA ARG A 399 38.46 -4.39 10.23
C ARG A 399 37.75 -4.36 11.57
N SER A 400 36.73 -5.19 11.75
CA SER A 400 36.09 -5.35 13.06
C SER A 400 36.93 -6.27 13.94
N LYS A 401 37.20 -5.84 15.18
CA LYS A 401 37.94 -6.65 16.17
C LYS A 401 37.05 -7.75 16.79
N GLN A 402 35.73 -7.65 16.59
CA GLN A 402 34.72 -8.51 17.20
C GLN A 402 33.76 -9.10 16.15
N VAL A 403 34.14 -9.17 14.87
CA VAL A 403 33.26 -9.64 13.78
C VAL A 403 32.55 -10.96 14.13
N GLY A 404 31.23 -10.99 13.97
CA GLY A 404 30.39 -12.14 14.30
C GLY A 404 30.20 -12.46 15.79
N ARG A 405 30.87 -11.74 16.70
CA ARG A 405 30.66 -11.89 18.15
C ARG A 405 29.49 -11.05 18.63
N THR A 406 28.90 -11.48 19.75
CA THR A 406 27.84 -10.75 20.46
C THR A 406 28.28 -9.34 20.86
N CYS A 407 27.32 -8.42 20.81
CA CYS A 407 27.40 -7.03 21.25
C CYS A 407 26.04 -6.64 21.83
N ASP A 408 26.01 -5.61 22.66
CA ASP A 408 24.77 -5.01 23.14
C ASP A 408 24.47 -3.72 22.34
N ASP A 409 25.53 -2.94 22.01
CA ASP A 409 25.45 -1.73 21.18
C ASP A 409 26.62 -1.58 20.17
N ASP A 410 26.56 -0.54 19.32
CA ASP A 410 27.56 -0.25 18.30
C ASP A 410 28.98 0.01 18.87
N SER A 411 29.13 0.37 20.14
CA SER A 411 30.43 0.68 20.77
C SER A 411 31.25 -0.56 21.10
N ASP A 412 30.60 -1.71 21.37
CA ASP A 412 31.25 -3.02 21.51
C ASP A 412 31.97 -3.44 20.22
N CYS A 413 31.45 -2.98 19.06
CA CYS A 413 31.93 -3.32 17.72
C CYS A 413 33.17 -2.52 17.31
N ALA A 414 34.16 -2.44 18.19
CA ALA A 414 35.42 -1.74 17.96
C ALA A 414 36.12 -2.22 16.68
N THR A 415 36.55 -1.28 15.84
CA THR A 415 37.28 -1.57 14.60
C THR A 415 38.79 -1.28 14.74
N THR A 416 39.55 -1.50 13.68
CA THR A 416 40.95 -1.03 13.51
C THR A 416 41.05 0.42 13.04
N ASP A 417 39.97 1.18 12.96
CA ASP A 417 39.98 2.60 12.59
C ASP A 417 40.70 3.43 13.68
N GLU A 418 41.74 4.17 13.28
CA GLU A 418 42.54 5.02 14.17
C GLU A 418 41.76 6.22 14.73
N THR A 419 40.67 6.63 14.08
CA THR A 419 39.76 7.68 14.54
C THR A 419 38.73 7.19 15.54
N GLY A 420 38.67 5.88 15.80
CA GLY A 420 37.76 5.28 16.78
C GLY A 420 36.35 5.00 16.28
N ARG A 421 36.08 5.08 14.97
CA ARG A 421 34.77 4.67 14.42
C ARG A 421 34.52 3.18 14.68
N SER A 422 33.39 2.85 15.29
CA SER A 422 32.96 1.47 15.49
C SER A 422 32.16 0.91 14.28
N GLY A 423 32.03 -0.41 14.24
CA GLY A 423 31.12 -1.12 13.37
C GLY A 423 29.69 -1.09 13.90
N ARG A 424 28.79 -1.82 13.24
CA ARG A 424 27.36 -1.86 13.61
C ARG A 424 27.02 -3.15 14.37
N CYS A 425 26.41 -3.02 15.53
CA CYS A 425 25.77 -4.10 16.24
C CYS A 425 24.42 -4.40 15.56
N THR A 426 24.27 -5.61 15.04
CA THR A 426 23.15 -6.00 14.15
C THR A 426 22.47 -7.24 14.69
N CYS A 427 21.14 -7.29 14.66
CA CYS A 427 20.37 -8.42 15.13
C CYS A 427 20.55 -9.63 14.20
N LYS A 428 20.55 -10.83 14.75
CA LYS A 428 20.50 -12.08 13.98
C LYS A 428 19.07 -12.25 13.46
N ASP A 429 18.88 -12.62 12.19
CA ASP A 429 17.61 -12.46 11.43
C ASP A 429 16.33 -13.08 12.06
N TRP A 430 16.50 -14.01 13.02
CA TRP A 430 15.43 -14.71 13.73
C TRP A 430 15.11 -14.20 15.15
N TRP A 431 15.88 -13.23 15.66
CA TRP A 431 15.61 -12.58 16.94
C TRP A 431 14.95 -11.22 16.73
N ASP A 432 14.16 -10.81 17.73
CA ASP A 432 13.71 -9.42 17.85
C ASP A 432 14.89 -8.48 18.10
N ALA A 433 14.61 -7.17 18.01
CA ALA A 433 15.62 -6.12 17.90
C ALA A 433 16.63 -6.02 19.06
N ASP A 434 16.40 -6.72 20.19
CA ASP A 434 17.19 -6.59 21.41
C ASP A 434 17.78 -7.90 21.99
N ASP A 435 17.39 -9.08 21.49
CA ASP A 435 17.67 -10.35 22.20
C ASP A 435 18.99 -11.05 21.80
N SER A 436 19.39 -10.98 20.51
CA SER A 436 20.68 -11.52 20.09
C SER A 436 21.29 -10.78 18.90
N LYS A 437 22.23 -9.89 19.20
CA LYS A 437 22.97 -9.11 18.22
C LYS A 437 24.36 -9.69 17.98
N PHE A 438 25.02 -9.21 16.92
CA PHE A 438 26.41 -9.49 16.60
C PHE A 438 27.05 -8.28 15.90
N CYS A 439 28.37 -8.13 16.03
CA CYS A 439 29.08 -7.10 15.29
C CYS A 439 29.17 -7.46 13.81
N ALA A 440 28.49 -6.68 12.97
CA ALA A 440 28.50 -6.84 11.54
C ALA A 440 29.92 -6.67 10.95
N PRO A 441 30.28 -7.43 9.91
CA PRO A 441 31.52 -7.22 9.18
C PRO A 441 31.57 -5.84 8.55
N VAL A 442 32.71 -5.16 8.71
CA VAL A 442 33.03 -3.87 8.09
C VAL A 442 33.94 -4.08 6.87
N SER A 443 34.18 -3.05 6.06
CA SER A 443 34.69 -3.27 4.70
C SER A 443 36.04 -3.99 4.60
N GLY A 444 36.92 -3.85 5.59
CA GLY A 444 38.22 -4.54 5.65
C GLY A 444 38.15 -6.02 6.02
N ASP A 445 37.01 -6.50 6.53
CA ASP A 445 36.77 -7.91 6.86
C ASP A 445 36.46 -8.73 5.59
N TYR A 446 35.82 -8.09 4.61
CA TYR A 446 35.53 -8.66 3.29
C TYR A 446 36.79 -8.85 2.44
N ALA A 447 36.80 -9.90 1.62
CA ALA A 447 37.85 -10.15 0.65
C ALA A 447 37.96 -8.99 -0.34
N ARG A 448 39.17 -8.44 -0.48
CA ARG A 448 39.49 -7.34 -1.40
C ARG A 448 38.61 -6.09 -1.18
N HIS A 449 38.24 -5.81 0.07
CA HIS A 449 37.52 -4.61 0.50
C HIS A 449 36.17 -4.43 -0.18
N GLN A 450 35.23 -5.34 0.10
CA GLN A 450 33.86 -5.33 -0.43
C GLN A 450 33.77 -5.43 -1.98
N GLU A 451 34.75 -6.04 -2.65
CA GLU A 451 34.72 -6.20 -4.10
C GLU A 451 33.44 -6.91 -4.60
N ALA A 452 32.95 -7.93 -3.88
CA ALA A 452 31.70 -8.59 -4.23
C ALA A 452 30.51 -7.61 -4.21
N GLN A 453 30.42 -6.76 -3.18
CA GLN A 453 29.37 -5.76 -3.02
C GLN A 453 29.47 -4.68 -4.10
N ARG A 454 30.68 -4.19 -4.40
CA ARG A 454 30.92 -3.27 -5.51
C ARG A 454 30.47 -3.88 -6.84
N ASN A 455 30.82 -5.14 -7.11
CA ASN A 455 30.43 -5.82 -8.35
C ASN A 455 28.91 -6.00 -8.46
N PHE A 456 28.22 -6.34 -7.37
CA PHE A 456 26.76 -6.42 -7.34
C PHE A 456 26.09 -5.04 -7.54
N LEU A 457 26.53 -4.01 -6.82
CA LEU A 457 25.96 -2.67 -6.92
C LEU A 457 26.24 -2.04 -8.29
N TRP A 458 27.43 -2.21 -8.85
CA TRP A 458 27.76 -1.79 -10.21
C TRP A 458 26.93 -2.54 -11.25
N PHE A 459 26.72 -3.85 -11.08
CA PHE A 459 25.84 -4.62 -11.94
C PHE A 459 24.40 -4.08 -11.89
N ARG A 460 23.84 -3.87 -10.68
CA ARG A 460 22.49 -3.34 -10.49
C ARG A 460 22.35 -1.95 -11.11
N ALA A 461 23.27 -1.05 -10.83
CA ALA A 461 23.33 0.27 -11.44
C ALA A 461 23.35 0.24 -12.98
N THR A 462 24.25 -0.55 -13.56
CA THR A 462 24.48 -0.59 -15.01
C THR A 462 23.35 -1.27 -15.77
N ASN A 463 22.72 -2.30 -15.20
CA ASN A 463 21.76 -3.16 -15.90
C ASN A 463 20.29 -2.89 -15.52
N CYS A 464 20.03 -2.31 -14.34
CA CYS A 464 18.69 -2.10 -13.77
C CYS A 464 18.45 -0.62 -13.38
N GLY A 465 19.51 0.12 -13.07
CA GLY A 465 19.48 1.53 -12.70
C GLY A 465 18.69 1.84 -11.43
N SER A 466 18.28 3.10 -11.30
CA SER A 466 17.52 3.60 -10.14
C SER A 466 16.01 3.31 -10.18
N PHE A 467 15.50 2.77 -11.28
CA PHE A 467 14.05 2.65 -11.53
C PHE A 467 13.48 1.26 -11.23
N TRP A 468 14.29 0.21 -11.32
CA TRP A 468 13.86 -1.15 -11.04
C TRP A 468 14.06 -1.44 -9.56
N THR A 469 13.11 -2.17 -8.94
CA THR A 469 13.38 -2.73 -7.62
C THR A 469 14.49 -3.78 -7.70
N GLU A 470 15.08 -4.13 -6.56
CA GLU A 470 16.08 -5.19 -6.54
C GLU A 470 15.50 -6.53 -7.00
N ASP A 471 14.26 -6.85 -6.59
CA ASP A 471 13.58 -8.09 -6.97
C ASP A 471 13.24 -8.13 -8.46
N GLU A 472 12.93 -6.99 -9.07
CA GLU A 472 12.79 -6.89 -10.52
C GLU A 472 14.11 -7.11 -11.24
N CYS A 473 15.20 -6.51 -10.75
CA CYS A 473 16.55 -6.73 -11.27
C CYS A 473 16.96 -8.21 -11.20
N LEU A 474 16.72 -8.87 -10.05
CA LEU A 474 16.97 -10.29 -9.84
C LEU A 474 16.10 -11.18 -10.74
N ARG A 475 14.81 -10.86 -10.89
CA ARG A 475 13.87 -11.63 -11.73
C ARG A 475 14.24 -11.62 -13.21
N ILE A 476 14.78 -10.51 -13.72
CA ILE A 476 15.08 -10.34 -15.15
C ILE A 476 16.46 -10.86 -15.53
N PHE A 477 17.48 -10.58 -14.72
CA PHE A 477 18.83 -11.08 -14.96
C PHE A 477 19.11 -12.45 -14.31
N GLY A 478 18.12 -12.98 -13.58
CA GLY A 478 18.08 -14.35 -13.07
C GLY A 478 19.36 -14.74 -12.35
N ASN A 479 19.89 -15.91 -12.73
CA ASN A 479 21.07 -16.50 -12.10
C ASN A 479 22.29 -15.58 -12.07
N GLN A 480 22.48 -14.65 -13.02
CA GLN A 480 23.62 -13.74 -13.02
C GLN A 480 23.53 -12.73 -11.86
N ALA A 481 22.39 -12.04 -11.73
CA ALA A 481 22.15 -11.09 -10.65
C ALA A 481 22.08 -11.79 -9.29
N SER A 482 21.37 -12.92 -9.21
CA SER A 482 21.27 -13.73 -7.99
C SER A 482 22.63 -14.27 -7.54
N THR A 483 23.51 -14.71 -8.46
CA THR A 483 24.87 -15.14 -8.09
C THR A 483 25.69 -13.99 -7.51
N LEU A 484 25.57 -12.78 -8.07
CA LEU A 484 26.28 -11.60 -7.52
C LEU A 484 25.75 -11.25 -6.13
N LYS A 485 24.42 -11.10 -5.96
CA LYS A 485 23.79 -10.82 -4.66
C LYS A 485 24.17 -11.87 -3.61
N LEU A 486 23.92 -13.15 -3.91
CA LEU A 486 24.21 -14.26 -2.98
C LEU A 486 25.70 -14.45 -2.70
N THR A 487 26.61 -13.97 -3.57
CA THR A 487 28.04 -13.95 -3.24
C THR A 487 28.33 -12.94 -2.12
N VAL A 488 27.72 -11.76 -2.14
CA VAL A 488 27.81 -10.78 -1.03
C VAL A 488 27.17 -11.36 0.22
N GLU A 489 25.92 -11.83 0.13
CA GLU A 489 25.17 -12.32 1.29
C GLU A 489 25.85 -13.55 1.94
N CYS A 490 26.40 -14.48 1.16
CA CYS A 490 27.16 -15.61 1.69
C CYS A 490 28.50 -15.20 2.33
N GLU A 491 29.19 -14.19 1.79
CA GLU A 491 30.41 -13.67 2.40
C GLU A 491 30.10 -13.00 3.75
N THR A 492 29.06 -12.17 3.80
CA THR A 492 28.53 -11.58 5.04
C THR A 492 28.15 -12.67 6.05
N GLN A 493 27.35 -13.67 5.65
CA GLN A 493 26.92 -14.79 6.50
C GLN A 493 28.13 -15.52 7.13
N LYS A 494 29.18 -15.80 6.35
CA LYS A 494 30.39 -16.46 6.83
C LYS A 494 31.18 -15.61 7.82
N LEU A 495 31.35 -14.32 7.54
CA LEU A 495 32.07 -13.41 8.43
C LEU A 495 31.33 -13.21 9.76
N SER A 496 30.00 -13.15 9.73
CA SER A 496 29.16 -13.11 10.92
C SER A 496 29.18 -14.41 11.73
N GLY A 497 29.54 -15.55 11.13
CA GLY A 497 29.42 -16.86 11.78
C GLY A 497 28.00 -17.43 11.76
N GLY A 498 27.18 -17.03 10.77
CA GLY A 498 25.91 -17.66 10.44
C GLY A 498 26.08 -18.97 9.64
N PRO A 499 24.99 -19.55 9.11
CA PRO A 499 23.64 -19.00 9.07
C PRO A 499 22.96 -19.02 10.44
N TYR A 500 22.35 -17.91 10.80
CA TYR A 500 21.53 -17.83 12.01
C TYR A 500 20.13 -18.36 11.70
N MET A 501 19.98 -19.68 11.69
CA MET A 501 18.69 -20.35 11.51
C MET A 501 17.99 -20.52 12.87
N PRO A 502 16.65 -20.55 12.92
CA PRO A 502 15.91 -20.92 14.12
C PRO A 502 16.25 -22.36 14.54
N PRO A 503 16.16 -22.70 15.85
CA PRO A 503 16.33 -24.07 16.32
C PRO A 503 15.31 -25.02 15.68
N ALA A 504 15.76 -26.22 15.30
CA ALA A 504 14.93 -27.20 14.59
C ALA A 504 13.73 -27.70 15.42
N ASP A 505 13.83 -27.63 16.74
CA ASP A 505 12.77 -27.94 17.71
C ASP A 505 11.71 -26.83 17.85
N CYS A 506 11.95 -25.63 17.32
CA CYS A 506 10.96 -24.56 17.28
C CYS A 506 9.92 -24.74 16.14
N GLY A 507 10.19 -25.61 15.15
CA GLY A 507 9.24 -25.89 14.06
C GLY A 507 8.93 -24.71 13.13
N ILE A 508 9.74 -23.66 13.13
CA ILE A 508 9.56 -22.46 12.31
C ILE A 508 10.08 -22.74 10.90
N ASP A 509 9.17 -22.84 9.93
CA ASP A 509 9.48 -22.98 8.50
C ASP A 509 9.08 -21.70 7.74
N ASP A 510 10.01 -20.75 7.68
CA ASP A 510 9.92 -19.55 6.82
C ASP A 510 11.16 -19.53 5.90
N PRO A 511 11.04 -20.08 4.67
CA PRO A 511 12.14 -20.19 3.72
C PRO A 511 12.43 -18.90 2.94
N GLU A 512 11.71 -17.79 3.21
CA GLU A 512 12.07 -16.46 2.68
C GLU A 512 12.90 -15.68 3.71
N ARG A 513 12.57 -15.79 5.00
CA ARG A 513 13.28 -15.11 6.10
C ARG A 513 14.49 -15.89 6.61
N PHE A 514 14.40 -17.20 6.76
CA PHE A 514 15.46 -18.02 7.41
C PHE A 514 16.28 -18.83 6.41
N VAL A 515 17.19 -18.14 5.73
CA VAL A 515 17.85 -18.66 4.54
C VAL A 515 19.36 -18.81 4.73
N ASP A 516 19.88 -20.03 4.50
CA ASP A 516 21.30 -20.24 4.25
C ASP A 516 21.66 -19.75 2.83
N LYS A 517 22.12 -18.50 2.75
CA LYS A 517 22.53 -17.80 1.53
C LYS A 517 23.71 -18.49 0.85
N CYS A 518 24.61 -19.10 1.63
CA CYS A 518 25.71 -19.89 1.09
C CYS A 518 25.24 -21.19 0.44
N LYS A 519 24.23 -21.86 1.02
CA LYS A 519 23.60 -23.03 0.42
C LYS A 519 22.83 -22.67 -0.86
N GLN A 520 22.10 -21.56 -0.88
CA GLN A 520 21.46 -21.05 -2.10
C GLN A 520 22.49 -20.73 -3.21
N LEU A 521 23.59 -20.06 -2.87
CA LEU A 521 24.69 -19.78 -3.81
C LEU A 521 25.27 -21.08 -4.41
N ALA A 522 25.36 -22.14 -3.60
CA ALA A 522 25.85 -23.46 -4.03
C ALA A 522 24.82 -24.28 -4.84
N MET A 523 23.54 -23.88 -4.87
CA MET A 523 22.50 -24.50 -5.72
C MET A 523 22.36 -23.83 -7.08
N ILE A 524 22.83 -22.59 -7.23
CA ILE A 524 22.76 -21.80 -8.48
C ILE A 524 24.06 -21.93 -9.32
N ARG A 525 25.15 -22.39 -8.69
CA ARG A 525 26.45 -22.68 -9.33
C ARG A 525 26.58 -24.13 -9.75
#